data_AF-A0A924IVD7-F1
#
_entry.id   AF-A0A924IVD7-F1
#
_cell.length_a   1.000
_cell.length_b   1.000
_cell.length_c   1.000
_cell.angle_alpha   90.00
_cell.angle_beta   90.00
_cell.angle_gamma   90.00
#
_symmetry.space_group_name_H-M   'P 1'
#
loop_
_entity.id
_entity.type
_entity.pdbx_description
1 polymer ?
#
loop_
_entity_poly.entity_id
_entity_poly.type
_entity_poly.pdbx_seq_one_letter_code
_entity_poly.pdbx_strand_id
1 'polypeptide(L)'
;MTNEQTPVRDYIISLHKEGKEREDIEHHLTEIGHPADHAHALVNEVLKLHYMQRRSQGITLILCGAFICFLSCILTLTASFSPSNFALILYGLTSVGICVIFIGFMKVFKKHGEFCTFHQSSFVLVCTCAPTRLQCL
;
A
#
# COMPACT_ATOMS: atom_id res chain seq x y z
N MET A 1 20.38 -18.62 17.89
CA MET A 1 20.37 -17.64 19.00
C MET A 1 19.38 -16.53 18.68
N THR A 2 18.07 -16.82 18.72
CA THR A 2 17.02 -15.86 18.29
C THR A 2 15.70 -16.11 19.05
N ASN A 3 15.70 -16.03 20.39
CA ASN A 3 14.46 -16.17 21.17
C ASN A 3 14.10 -14.91 21.97
N GLU A 4 15.01 -13.92 22.09
CA GLU A 4 14.76 -12.72 22.90
C GLU A 4 14.53 -11.44 22.07
N GLN A 5 14.84 -11.45 20.77
CA GLN A 5 14.66 -10.27 19.90
C GLN A 5 13.24 -10.11 19.35
N THR A 6 12.44 -11.17 19.32
CA THR A 6 11.04 -11.14 18.89
C THR A 6 10.14 -10.24 19.76
N PRO A 7 10.15 -10.32 21.11
CA PRO A 7 9.28 -9.48 21.94
C PRO A 7 9.57 -7.98 21.79
N VAL A 8 10.84 -7.60 21.61
CA VAL A 8 11.23 -6.18 21.46
C VAL A 8 10.69 -5.59 20.16
N ARG A 9 10.72 -6.37 19.06
CA ARG A 9 10.17 -5.92 17.77
C ARG A 9 8.67 -5.67 17.86
N ASP A 10 7.94 -6.60 18.47
CA ASP A 10 6.49 -6.47 18.63
C ASP A 10 6.12 -5.28 19.52
N TYR A 11 6.93 -5.01 20.54
CA TYR A 11 6.78 -3.85 21.43
C TYR A 11 7.00 -2.51 20.70
N ILE A 12 8.05 -2.39 19.87
CA ILE A 12 8.29 -1.19 19.03
C ILE A 12 7.10 -0.98 18.07
N ILE A 13 6.57 -2.06 17.50
CA ILE A 13 5.43 -2.00 16.59
C ILE A 13 4.14 -1.58 17.32
N SER A 14 3.92 -2.02 18.56
CA SER A 14 2.75 -1.57 19.34
C SER A 14 2.84 -0.10 19.71
N LEU A 15 4.00 0.39 20.17
CA LEU A 15 4.21 1.81 20.48
C LEU A 15 4.03 2.69 19.24
N HIS A 16 4.52 2.23 18.08
CA HIS A 16 4.35 2.96 16.84
C HIS A 16 2.89 2.99 16.36
N LYS A 17 2.08 1.96 16.68
CA LYS A 17 0.64 1.95 16.39
C LYS A 17 -0.15 2.92 17.27
N GLU A 18 0.33 3.20 18.49
CA GLU A 18 -0.25 4.20 19.39
C GLU A 18 0.02 5.64 18.92
N GLY A 19 0.87 5.82 17.89
CA GLY A 19 1.19 7.13 17.34
C GLY A 19 2.28 7.87 18.11
N LYS A 20 3.04 7.17 18.97
CA LYS A 20 4.21 7.75 19.64
C LYS A 20 5.30 8.11 18.63
N GLU A 21 5.98 9.22 18.90
CA GLU A 21 7.07 9.69 18.07
C GLU A 21 8.31 8.80 18.26
N ARG A 22 9.23 8.80 17.28
CA ARG A 22 10.43 7.93 17.34
C ARG A 22 11.25 8.17 18.60
N GLU A 23 11.36 9.43 19.01
CA GLU A 23 12.12 9.88 20.16
C GLU A 23 11.56 9.29 21.48
N ASP A 24 10.23 9.23 21.60
CA ASP A 24 9.56 8.61 22.75
C ASP A 24 9.80 7.09 22.82
N ILE A 25 9.84 6.43 21.66
CA ILE A 25 10.11 4.99 21.56
C ILE A 25 11.54 4.71 22.00
N GLU A 26 12.49 5.53 21.56
CA GLU A 26 13.91 5.41 21.93
C GLU A 26 14.13 5.65 23.42
N HIS A 27 13.46 6.66 24.00
CA HIS A 27 13.51 6.93 25.44
C HIS A 27 12.96 5.76 26.28
N HIS A 28 11.85 5.16 25.86
CA HIS A 28 11.31 3.98 26.53
C HIS A 28 12.25 2.77 26.43
N LEU A 29 12.97 2.62 25.31
CA LEU A 29 13.93 1.53 25.14
C LEU A 29 15.20 1.71 25.99
N THR A 30 15.66 2.95 26.18
CA THR A 30 16.77 3.24 27.10
C THR A 30 16.38 3.04 28.56
N GLU A 31 15.13 3.35 28.95
CA GLU A 31 14.62 3.05 30.31
C GLU A 31 14.57 1.54 30.62
N ILE A 32 14.34 0.69 29.61
CA ILE A 32 14.31 -0.78 29.75
C ILE A 32 15.74 -1.36 29.85
N GLY A 33 16.78 -0.52 29.76
CA GLY A 33 18.17 -0.91 29.96
C GLY A 33 18.93 -1.25 28.67
N HIS A 34 18.39 -0.90 27.50
CA HIS A 34 19.16 -1.00 26.26
C HIS A 34 20.06 0.23 26.05
N PRO A 35 21.31 0.04 25.59
CA PRO A 35 22.19 1.16 25.27
C PRO A 35 21.61 1.98 24.11
N ALA A 36 21.69 3.31 24.24
CA ALA A 36 21.05 4.28 23.33
C ALA A 36 21.41 4.04 21.85
N ASP A 37 22.67 3.74 21.56
CA ASP A 37 23.14 3.47 20.19
C ASP A 37 22.47 2.24 19.56
N HIS A 38 22.18 1.22 20.38
CA HIS A 38 21.56 -0.01 19.92
C HIS A 38 20.05 0.14 19.77
N ALA A 39 19.40 0.93 20.63
CA ALA A 39 17.98 1.24 20.55
C ALA A 39 17.63 1.99 19.25
N HIS A 40 18.38 3.04 18.90
CA HIS A 40 18.15 3.82 17.68
C HIS A 40 18.32 2.98 16.41
N ALA A 41 19.37 2.15 16.35
CA ALA A 41 19.57 1.24 15.22
C ALA A 41 18.42 0.23 15.09
N LEU A 42 17.97 -0.36 16.20
CA LEU A 42 16.90 -1.35 16.22
C LEU A 42 15.56 -0.76 15.78
N VAL A 43 15.17 0.41 16.31
CA VAL A 43 13.93 1.10 15.94
C VAL A 43 13.93 1.41 14.45
N ASN A 44 15.04 1.91 13.91
CA ASN A 44 15.13 2.26 12.50
C ASN A 44 15.03 1.02 11.59
N GLU A 45 15.69 -0.08 11.95
CA GLU A 45 15.58 -1.34 11.20
C GLU A 45 14.18 -1.93 11.23
N VAL A 46 13.56 -2.00 12.41
CA VAL A 46 12.22 -2.59 12.59
C VAL A 46 11.18 -1.78 11.83
N LEU A 47 11.22 -0.46 11.95
CA LEU A 47 10.33 0.42 11.21
C LEU A 47 10.56 0.26 9.70
N LYS A 48 11.80 0.30 9.23
CA LYS A 48 12.13 0.12 7.80
C LYS A 48 11.58 -1.20 7.25
N LEU A 49 11.77 -2.31 7.97
CA LEU A 49 11.22 -3.62 7.61
C LEU A 49 9.69 -3.59 7.56
N HIS A 50 9.04 -2.97 8.55
CA HIS A 50 7.59 -2.87 8.60
C HIS A 50 7.02 -2.06 7.43
N TYR A 51 7.68 -0.95 7.06
CA TYR A 51 7.31 -0.14 5.89
C TYR A 51 7.48 -0.94 4.59
N MET A 52 8.59 -1.69 4.45
CA MET A 52 8.87 -2.50 3.27
C MET A 52 7.87 -3.65 3.09
N GLN A 53 7.53 -4.37 4.17
CA GLN A 53 6.59 -5.49 4.14
C GLN A 53 5.17 -5.06 3.77
N ARG A 54 4.71 -3.90 4.24
CA ARG A 54 3.40 -3.38 3.82
C ARG A 54 3.40 -2.90 2.37
N ARG A 55 4.49 -2.30 1.91
CA ARG A 55 4.63 -1.85 0.52
C ARG A 55 4.65 -3.03 -0.45
N SER A 56 5.31 -4.13 -0.11
CA SER A 56 5.38 -5.32 -0.98
C SER A 56 4.01 -5.95 -1.20
N GLN A 57 3.17 -6.05 -0.17
CA GLN A 57 1.80 -6.57 -0.31
C GLN A 57 0.94 -5.76 -1.28
N GLY A 58 1.06 -4.44 -1.26
CA GLY A 58 0.34 -3.57 -2.20
C GLY A 58 0.89 -3.68 -3.64
N ILE A 59 2.20 -3.80 -3.79
CA ILE A 59 2.85 -4.02 -5.11
C ILE A 59 2.39 -5.34 -5.73
N THR A 60 2.28 -6.43 -4.96
CA THR A 60 1.81 -7.72 -5.48
C THR A 60 0.37 -7.63 -6.01
N LEU A 61 -0.49 -6.83 -5.37
CA LEU A 61 -1.87 -6.62 -5.79
C LEU A 61 -1.95 -5.80 -7.09
N ILE A 62 -1.12 -4.76 -7.23
CA ILE A 62 -0.97 -3.99 -8.47
C ILE A 62 -0.46 -4.87 -9.60
N LEU A 63 0.54 -5.72 -9.34
CA LEU A 63 1.11 -6.64 -10.32
C LEU A 63 0.05 -7.64 -10.84
N CYS A 64 -0.79 -8.16 -9.94
CA CYS A 64 -1.87 -9.07 -10.31
C CYS A 64 -2.92 -8.36 -11.18
N GLY A 65 -3.32 -7.14 -10.84
CA GLY A 65 -4.22 -6.32 -11.65
C GLY A 65 -3.66 -5.98 -13.04
N ALA A 66 -2.37 -5.63 -13.11
CA ALA A 66 -1.66 -5.37 -14.36
C ALA A 66 -1.61 -6.62 -15.26
N PHE A 67 -1.42 -7.81 -14.67
CA PHE A 67 -1.42 -9.06 -15.41
C PHE A 67 -2.80 -9.39 -16.01
N ILE A 68 -3.88 -9.15 -15.27
CA ILE A 68 -5.26 -9.30 -15.78
C ILE A 68 -5.52 -8.33 -16.93
N CYS A 69 -5.07 -7.08 -16.80
CA CYS A 69 -5.20 -6.07 -17.86
C CYS A 69 -4.42 -6.45 -19.12
N PHE A 70 -3.20 -6.98 -18.95
CA PHE A 70 -2.37 -7.48 -20.04
C PHE A 70 -3.02 -8.67 -20.77
N LEU A 71 -3.59 -9.63 -20.02
CA LEU A 71 -4.37 -10.72 -20.61
C LEU A 71 -5.55 -10.19 -21.41
N SER A 72 -6.26 -9.17 -20.92
CA SER A 72 -7.34 -8.52 -21.66
C SER A 72 -6.85 -7.98 -23.00
N CYS A 73 -5.69 -7.32 -23.05
CA CYS A 73 -5.12 -6.80 -24.30
C CYS A 73 -4.79 -7.92 -25.29
N ILE A 74 -4.21 -9.03 -24.81
CA ILE A 74 -3.91 -10.19 -25.66
C ILE A 74 -5.20 -10.79 -26.24
N LEU A 75 -6.23 -10.97 -25.39
CA LEU A 75 -7.53 -11.47 -25.85
C LEU A 75 -8.14 -10.56 -26.91
N THR A 76 -8.03 -9.23 -26.80
CA THR A 76 -8.50 -8.30 -27.83
C THR A 76 -7.81 -8.55 -29.15
N LEU A 77 -6.48 -8.71 -29.13
CA LEU A 77 -5.68 -8.93 -30.35
C LEU A 77 -6.02 -10.27 -31.01
N THR A 78 -6.24 -11.33 -30.22
CA THR A 78 -6.67 -12.63 -30.76
C THR A 78 -8.12 -12.59 -31.27
N ALA A 79 -9.01 -11.85 -30.60
CA ALA A 79 -10.39 -11.68 -31.01
C ALA A 79 -10.51 -10.93 -32.34
N SER A 80 -9.59 -10.02 -32.67
CA SER A 80 -9.57 -9.37 -34.00
C SER A 80 -9.41 -10.34 -35.17
N PHE A 81 -8.92 -11.57 -34.94
CA PHE A 81 -8.84 -12.62 -35.96
C PHE A 81 -10.10 -13.49 -36.05
N SER A 82 -11.06 -13.36 -35.12
CA SER A 82 -12.29 -14.17 -35.10
C SER A 82 -13.53 -13.29 -34.86
N PRO A 83 -14.48 -13.21 -35.82
CA PRO A 83 -15.58 -12.23 -35.79
C PRO A 83 -16.73 -12.60 -34.83
N SER A 84 -16.46 -13.24 -33.69
CA SER A 84 -17.49 -13.58 -32.69
C SER A 84 -17.56 -12.56 -31.55
N ASN A 85 -18.68 -12.56 -30.80
CA ASN A 85 -19.16 -11.51 -29.88
C ASN A 85 -18.28 -11.18 -28.63
N PHE A 86 -16.95 -11.15 -28.76
CA PHE A 86 -16.02 -10.92 -27.65
C PHE A 86 -16.01 -9.50 -27.10
N ALA A 87 -16.52 -8.52 -27.85
CA ALA A 87 -16.50 -7.11 -27.45
C ALA A 87 -17.12 -6.85 -26.06
N LEU A 88 -18.19 -7.57 -25.71
CA LEU A 88 -18.87 -7.41 -24.43
C LEU A 88 -18.03 -7.96 -23.26
N ILE A 89 -17.39 -9.11 -23.45
CA ILE A 89 -16.49 -9.72 -22.45
C ILE A 89 -15.25 -8.87 -22.23
N LEU A 90 -14.70 -8.29 -23.31
CA LEU A 90 -13.54 -7.42 -23.29
C LEU A 90 -13.78 -6.12 -22.49
N TYR A 91 -14.93 -5.49 -22.67
CA TYR A 91 -15.33 -4.32 -21.86
C TYR A 91 -15.53 -4.68 -20.37
N GLY A 92 -16.10 -5.84 -20.09
CA GLY A 92 -16.23 -6.34 -18.72
C GLY A 92 -14.88 -6.56 -18.05
N LEU A 93 -13.98 -7.29 -18.71
CA LEU A 93 -12.68 -7.65 -18.13
C LEU A 93 -11.76 -6.44 -17.93
N THR A 94 -11.73 -5.51 -18.88
CA THR A 94 -10.95 -4.26 -18.76
C THR A 94 -11.44 -3.39 -17.61
N SER A 95 -12.75 -3.19 -17.47
CA SER A 95 -13.31 -2.39 -16.37
C SER A 95 -12.97 -2.99 -15.00
N VAL A 96 -13.10 -4.32 -14.85
CA VAL A 96 -12.71 -5.04 -13.63
C VAL A 96 -11.21 -4.90 -13.36
N GLY A 97 -10.35 -5.05 -14.38
CA GLY A 97 -8.90 -4.90 -14.24
C GLY A 97 -8.50 -3.51 -13.72
N ILE A 98 -9.11 -2.45 -14.25
CA ILE A 98 -8.89 -1.07 -13.82
C ILE A 98 -9.32 -0.90 -12.35
N CYS A 99 -10.51 -1.38 -11.97
CA CYS A 99 -10.97 -1.33 -10.57
C CYS A 99 -10.02 -2.03 -9.60
N VAL A 100 -9.49 -3.21 -9.97
CA VAL A 100 -8.54 -3.96 -9.13
C VAL A 100 -7.22 -3.19 -8.96
N ILE A 101 -6.69 -2.58 -10.04
CA ILE A 101 -5.48 -1.74 -9.97
C ILE A 101 -5.72 -0.55 -9.05
N PHE A 102 -6.85 0.14 -9.17
CA PHE A 102 -7.20 1.26 -8.29
C PHE A 102 -7.29 0.84 -6.83
N ILE A 103 -7.91 -0.30 -6.51
CA ILE A 103 -7.96 -0.85 -5.15
C ILE A 103 -6.55 -1.16 -4.62
N GLY A 104 -5.68 -1.72 -5.47
CA GLY A 104 -4.27 -1.97 -5.14
C GLY A 104 -3.51 -0.70 -4.83
N PHE A 105 -3.67 0.32 -5.67
CA PHE A 105 -3.11 1.66 -5.45
C PHE A 105 -3.63 2.28 -4.14
N MET A 106 -4.94 2.24 -3.89
CA MET A 106 -5.53 2.75 -2.65
C MET A 106 -4.91 2.10 -1.41
N LYS A 107 -4.64 0.79 -1.42
CA LYS A 107 -3.97 0.14 -0.27
C LYS A 107 -2.51 0.54 -0.10
N VAL A 108 -1.79 0.83 -1.18
CA VAL A 108 -0.40 1.34 -1.11
C VAL A 108 -0.38 2.76 -0.53
N PHE A 109 -1.31 3.63 -0.95
CA PHE A 109 -1.31 5.05 -0.61
C PHE A 109 -2.10 5.43 0.65
N LYS A 110 -2.94 4.54 1.20
CA LYS A 110 -3.74 4.81 2.42
C LYS A 110 -2.89 5.18 3.66
N LYS A 111 -1.57 5.00 3.63
CA LYS A 111 -0.67 5.41 4.73
C LYS A 111 -0.31 6.91 4.71
N HIS A 112 -0.56 7.64 3.61
CA HIS A 112 -0.23 9.08 3.50
C HIS A 112 -1.44 10.03 3.64
N GLY A 113 -2.62 9.51 3.99
CA GLY A 113 -3.71 10.35 4.49
C GLY A 113 -4.21 11.42 3.53
N GLU A 114 -4.54 11.08 2.29
CA GLU A 114 -5.44 11.90 1.47
C GLU A 114 -6.28 10.99 0.56
N PHE A 115 -7.59 11.18 0.64
CA PHE A 115 -8.60 10.28 0.10
C PHE A 115 -9.09 10.84 -1.24
N CYS A 116 -8.93 10.11 -2.33
CA CYS A 116 -9.62 10.41 -3.58
C CYS A 116 -10.85 9.50 -3.68
N THR A 117 -12.01 10.03 -3.30
CA THR A 117 -13.30 9.38 -3.51
C THR A 117 -13.60 9.36 -5.01
N PHE A 118 -13.78 8.18 -5.57
CA PHE A 118 -14.04 8.00 -6.99
C PHE A 118 -15.55 7.95 -7.24
N HIS A 119 -16.11 8.94 -7.94
CA HIS A 119 -17.51 8.94 -8.35
C HIS A 119 -17.59 8.56 -9.82
N GLN A 120 -18.01 7.33 -10.11
CA GLN A 120 -18.16 6.82 -11.47
C GLN A 120 -19.45 7.36 -12.10
N SER A 121 -19.44 8.62 -12.51
CA SER A 121 -20.50 9.22 -13.32
C SER A 121 -19.97 9.42 -14.74
N SER A 122 -20.35 8.50 -15.63
CA SER A 122 -20.27 8.69 -17.08
C SER A 122 -18.87 8.93 -17.66
N PHE A 123 -18.04 7.88 -17.75
CA PHE A 123 -16.82 7.79 -18.60
C PHE A 123 -15.70 8.84 -18.42
N VAL A 124 -15.87 9.88 -17.61
CA VAL A 124 -14.86 10.89 -17.33
C VAL A 124 -14.29 10.64 -15.94
N LEU A 125 -13.01 10.28 -15.92
CA LEU A 125 -12.26 10.03 -14.70
C LEU A 125 -11.82 11.39 -14.11
N VAL A 126 -12.67 12.02 -13.31
CA VAL A 126 -12.34 13.27 -12.63
C VAL A 126 -11.68 12.96 -11.29
N CYS A 127 -10.37 13.18 -11.20
CA CYS A 127 -9.66 13.19 -9.92
C CYS A 127 -9.80 14.59 -9.28
N THR A 128 -10.79 14.77 -8.40
CA THR A 128 -10.81 15.93 -7.49
C THR A 128 -9.92 15.64 -6.28
N CYS A 129 -8.77 16.31 -6.25
CA CYS A 129 -7.87 16.31 -5.10
C CYS A 129 -8.42 17.31 -4.07
N ALA A 130 -8.90 16.83 -2.92
CA ALA A 130 -9.27 17.71 -1.81
C ALA A 130 -7.99 18.06 -1.03
N PRO A 131 -7.60 19.35 -0.89
CA PRO A 131 -6.41 19.72 -0.17
C PRO A 131 -6.72 19.73 1.32
N THR A 132 -6.17 18.79 2.09
CA THR A 132 -6.28 18.83 3.55
C THR A 132 -4.97 18.42 4.22
N ARG A 133 -4.02 19.37 4.27
CA ARG A 133 -3.19 19.69 5.44
C ARG A 133 -2.27 20.89 5.14
N LEU A 134 -2.81 22.09 5.29
CA LEU A 134 -2.02 23.31 5.53
C LEU A 134 -2.63 24.02 6.74
N GLN A 135 -2.46 23.42 7.92
CA GLN A 135 -2.65 24.07 9.22
C GLN A 135 -2.00 23.21 10.31
N CYS A 136 -0.74 23.54 10.60
CA CYS A 136 -0.14 23.55 11.94
C CYS A 136 1.21 24.27 11.84
N LEU A 137 1.14 25.58 11.58
CA LEU A 137 2.03 26.61 12.12
C LEU A 137 1.31 27.96 12.03
#